data_AF-A0A061GIG7-F1
#
_entry.id   AF-A0A061GIG7-F1
#
_cell.length_a   1.000
_cell.length_b   1.000
_cell.length_c   1.000
_cell.angle_alpha   90.00
_cell.angle_beta   90.00
_cell.angle_gamma   90.00
#
_symmetry.space_group_name_H-M   'P 1'
#
loop_
_entity.id
_entity.type
_entity.pdbx_description
1 polymer ?
#
loop_
_entity_poly.entity_id
_entity_poly.type
_entity_poly.pdbx_seq_one_letter_code
_entity_poly.pdbx_strand_id
1 'polypeptide(L)'
;MRLSIYQKPLLSCTISGLSFAFLKKKDTKDNGSRSKRVGRSQRKMLAEEEFLHRQALSMALHQHQLSQRFDGSMSRRIGTTSSRRHSDPLANNEKKVLESLENVKFKRIILIHGEGFGAWCWYKTIAQLEEVGLQPTALDLTGSGIDLTDTNTVTTLAEYSKPLIQYLENLPEDEKVILVGHSSGGACLSYALEHFPEKISKAIFLCATMVSNGQRPFDVFAEELGSAERFMQESQFLIHGNGKDKPPTGFMFENQLMKGLYFNQSPTKDVALAMVSMRPTPLGPIMEKLSLSPEKYGTGRRFYIQTLDDRALSPDVQEKLVRENPPAGVFKIKGSDHCPFFSKPQSLHKILTTGGWSLHSCDRPFLYVEH
;
A
#
# COMPACT_ATOMS: atom_id res chain seq x y z
N MET A 1 21.90 -36.27 44.67
CA MET A 1 22.99 -36.03 43.69
C MET A 1 22.53 -36.66 42.38
N ARG A 2 21.94 -36.00 41.38
CA ARG A 2 22.24 -34.79 40.57
C ARG A 2 23.55 -34.85 39.76
N LEU A 3 23.38 -34.54 38.46
CA LEU A 3 24.32 -34.20 37.37
C LEU A 3 24.58 -35.35 36.37
N SER A 4 24.52 -35.15 35.05
CA SER A 4 24.18 -33.98 34.24
C SER A 4 23.95 -34.43 32.79
N ILE A 5 22.90 -33.95 32.13
CA ILE A 5 22.76 -34.00 30.67
C ILE A 5 22.85 -32.56 30.16
N TYR A 6 23.81 -32.32 29.28
CA TYR A 6 24.08 -31.03 28.64
C TYR A 6 22.98 -30.69 27.62
N GLN A 7 22.23 -29.61 27.88
CA GLN A 7 21.41 -28.91 26.88
C GLN A 7 22.17 -27.66 26.42
N LYS A 8 22.30 -27.47 25.10
CA LYS A 8 22.79 -26.23 24.47
C LYS A 8 21.65 -25.18 24.45
N PRO A 9 21.94 -23.89 24.67
CA PRO A 9 20.92 -22.86 24.78
C PRO A 9 20.46 -22.33 23.41
N LEU A 10 19.14 -22.22 23.25
CA LEU A 10 18.48 -21.40 22.24
C LEU A 10 18.66 -19.92 22.63
N LEU A 11 19.36 -19.17 21.79
CA LEU A 11 19.41 -17.71 21.86
C LEU A 11 18.07 -17.16 21.36
N SER A 12 17.24 -16.69 22.28
CA SER A 12 16.11 -15.82 21.97
C SER A 12 16.63 -14.42 21.66
N CYS A 13 16.56 -14.02 20.39
CA CYS A 13 16.69 -12.62 20.02
C CYS A 13 15.29 -12.00 20.16
N THR A 14 15.01 -11.45 21.33
CA THR A 14 13.85 -10.61 21.57
C THR A 14 14.16 -9.23 20.99
N ILE A 15 13.61 -8.91 19.82
CA ILE A 15 13.57 -7.52 19.35
C ILE A 15 12.39 -6.86 20.06
N SER A 16 12.75 -6.10 21.10
CA SER A 16 11.87 -5.25 21.88
C SER A 16 11.34 -4.08 21.05
N GLY A 17 10.04 -3.81 21.19
CA GLY A 17 9.56 -2.44 21.35
C GLY A 17 8.55 -1.92 20.34
N LEU A 18 7.32 -2.47 20.34
CA LEU A 18 6.08 -1.73 20.07
C LEU A 18 4.95 -2.45 20.83
N SER A 19 4.90 -2.25 22.15
CA SER A 19 3.75 -2.63 22.97
C SER A 19 2.77 -1.46 22.94
N PHE A 20 1.58 -1.65 22.37
CA PHE A 20 0.52 -0.65 22.31
C PHE A 20 0.00 -0.37 23.73
N ALA A 21 0.64 0.57 24.43
CA ALA A 21 0.22 1.02 25.76
C ALA A 21 -0.76 2.20 25.65
N PHE A 22 -2.05 1.91 25.86
CA PHE A 22 -3.13 2.88 25.99
C PHE A 22 -2.99 3.66 27.32
N LEU A 23 -2.56 4.92 27.26
CA LEU A 23 -2.45 5.80 28.43
C LEU A 23 -3.53 6.88 28.41
N LYS A 24 -4.48 6.81 29.37
CA LYS A 24 -5.43 7.90 29.68
C LYS A 24 -4.69 9.04 30.38
N LYS A 25 -4.73 10.26 29.83
CA LYS A 25 -4.30 11.49 30.53
C LYS A 25 -5.51 12.17 31.17
N LYS A 26 -5.41 12.46 32.46
CA LYS A 26 -6.42 13.13 33.30
C LYS A 26 -6.11 14.62 33.34
N ASP A 27 -7.04 15.45 32.84
CA ASP A 27 -6.91 16.91 32.87
C ASP A 27 -7.19 17.49 34.27
N THR A 28 -6.33 18.42 34.68
CA THR A 28 -6.61 19.40 35.74
C THR A 28 -6.40 20.78 35.14
N LYS A 29 -7.43 21.64 35.16
CA LYS A 29 -7.36 23.04 34.73
C LYS A 29 -7.43 23.94 35.95
N ASP A 30 -6.41 24.77 36.09
CA ASP A 30 -6.38 25.93 36.97
C ASP A 30 -6.57 27.22 36.16
N ASN A 31 -7.16 28.22 36.80
CA ASN A 31 -7.70 29.44 36.21
C ASN A 31 -6.66 30.58 36.27
N GLY A 32 -6.58 31.45 35.25
CA GLY A 32 -5.72 32.64 35.34
C GLY A 32 -5.73 33.59 34.15
N SER A 33 -6.41 34.72 34.31
CA SER A 33 -6.57 35.83 33.35
C SER A 33 -5.30 36.66 33.13
N ARG A 34 -4.99 37.08 31.89
CA ARG A 34 -4.29 38.35 31.59
C ARG A 34 -4.31 38.71 30.09
N SER A 35 -4.97 39.82 29.78
CA SER A 35 -5.05 40.43 28.43
C SER A 35 -4.24 41.73 28.36
N LYS A 36 -3.82 42.09 27.14
CA LYS A 36 -3.25 43.38 26.65
C LYS A 36 -1.72 43.59 26.52
N ARG A 37 -0.86 42.56 26.52
CA ARG A 37 0.56 42.69 26.07
C ARG A 37 0.96 41.87 24.83
N VAL A 38 0.06 41.08 24.25
CA VAL A 38 0.38 40.04 23.25
C VAL A 38 0.51 40.60 21.81
N GLY A 39 -0.17 41.69 21.47
CA GLY A 39 -0.30 42.14 20.07
C GLY A 39 0.97 42.70 19.41
N ARG A 40 1.96 43.18 20.17
CA ARG A 40 3.21 43.74 19.60
C ARG A 40 4.31 42.70 19.43
N SER A 41 4.31 41.67 20.28
CA SER A 41 5.26 40.54 20.20
C SER A 41 4.95 39.62 19.01
N GLN A 42 3.68 39.42 18.71
CA GLN A 42 3.22 38.49 17.68
C GLN A 42 3.52 39.01 16.25
N ARG A 43 3.40 40.31 16.01
CA ARG A 43 3.80 40.92 14.72
C ARG A 43 5.31 40.88 14.48
N LYS A 44 6.12 40.96 15.53
CA LYS A 44 7.58 40.87 15.42
C LYS A 44 8.02 39.44 15.08
N MET A 45 7.40 38.43 15.70
CA MET A 45 7.65 37.03 15.36
C MET A 45 7.20 36.66 13.93
N LEU A 46 6.06 37.17 13.46
CA LEU A 46 5.61 36.94 12.09
C LEU A 46 6.56 37.54 11.04
N ALA A 47 7.12 38.72 11.30
CA ALA A 47 8.10 39.34 10.42
C ALA A 47 9.46 38.60 10.43
N GLU A 48 9.86 38.05 11.58
CA GLU A 48 11.07 37.21 11.69
C GLU A 48 10.87 35.84 11.00
N GLU A 49 9.68 35.26 11.07
CA GLU A 49 9.32 34.01 10.38
C GLU A 49 9.25 34.20 8.86
N GLU A 50 8.68 35.32 8.38
CA GLU A 50 8.67 35.67 6.95
C GLU A 50 10.09 35.90 6.41
N PHE A 51 10.97 36.52 7.22
CA PHE A 51 12.36 36.72 6.86
C PHE A 51 13.12 35.39 6.76
N LEU A 52 12.95 34.49 7.72
CA LEU A 52 13.52 33.14 7.70
C LEU A 52 13.01 32.31 6.51
N HIS A 53 11.72 32.43 6.17
CA HIS A 53 11.12 31.75 5.02
C HIS A 53 11.71 32.25 3.70
N ARG A 54 11.86 33.57 3.53
CA ARG A 54 12.51 34.17 2.35
C ARG A 54 13.98 33.76 2.22
N GLN A 55 14.71 33.68 3.34
CA GLN A 55 16.10 33.23 3.35
C GLN A 55 16.21 31.75 2.95
N ALA A 56 15.35 30.88 3.47
CA ALA A 56 15.30 29.47 3.10
C ALA A 56 14.97 29.26 1.61
N LEU A 57 14.01 30.03 1.07
CA LEU A 57 13.65 29.99 -0.34
C LEU A 57 14.82 30.43 -1.25
N SER A 58 15.54 31.49 -0.85
CA SER A 58 16.72 31.97 -1.58
C SER A 58 17.86 30.94 -1.59
N MET A 59 18.09 30.26 -0.46
CA MET A 59 19.08 29.18 -0.38
C MET A 59 18.70 27.97 -1.24
N ALA A 60 17.42 27.60 -1.28
CA ALA A 60 16.92 26.51 -2.11
C ALA A 60 17.08 26.80 -3.62
N LEU A 61 16.79 28.04 -4.04
CA LEU A 61 17.00 28.49 -5.42
C LEU A 61 18.48 28.50 -5.81
N HIS A 62 19.37 28.94 -4.91
CA HIS A 62 20.81 28.91 -5.13
C HIS A 62 21.36 27.47 -5.24
N GLN A 63 20.87 26.55 -4.39
CA GLN A 63 21.24 25.14 -4.46
C GLN A 63 20.75 24.48 -5.77
N HIS A 64 19.55 24.83 -6.24
CA HIS A 64 19.03 24.35 -7.52
C HIS A 64 19.85 24.87 -8.72
N GLN A 65 20.30 26.13 -8.68
CA GLN A 65 21.19 26.67 -9.71
C GLN A 65 22.59 26.03 -9.70
N LEU A 66 23.11 25.68 -8.52
CA LEU A 66 24.37 24.94 -8.41
C LEU A 66 24.26 23.50 -8.91
N SER A 67 23.13 22.81 -8.66
CA SER A 67 22.91 21.46 -9.19
C SER A 67 22.73 21.43 -10.71
N GLN A 68 22.15 22.49 -11.29
CA GLN A 68 22.01 22.64 -12.75
C GLN A 68 23.35 22.94 -13.47
N ARG A 69 24.39 23.37 -12.74
CA ARG A 69 25.71 23.70 -13.33
C ARG A 69 26.63 22.48 -13.50
N PHE A 70 26.28 21.30 -12.99
CA PHE A 70 27.16 20.12 -13.00
C PHE A 70 26.80 19.04 -14.04
N ASP A 71 25.67 19.15 -14.76
CA ASP A 71 25.27 18.19 -15.80
C ASP A 71 25.64 18.62 -17.24
N GLY A 72 26.66 19.45 -17.38
CA GLY A 72 27.09 20.03 -18.66
C GLY A 72 28.54 19.81 -19.01
N SER A 73 29.01 18.57 -19.15
CA SER A 73 30.27 18.30 -19.87
C SER A 73 30.36 16.88 -20.44
N MET A 74 29.72 16.65 -21.59
CA MET A 74 30.09 15.53 -22.46
C MET A 74 31.33 15.92 -23.28
N SER A 75 32.51 15.49 -22.82
CA SER A 75 33.74 15.56 -23.63
C SER A 75 33.70 14.49 -24.71
N ARG A 76 33.59 14.90 -25.97
CA ARG A 76 33.79 14.03 -27.14
C ARG A 76 35.29 13.73 -27.26
N ARG A 77 35.70 12.48 -27.04
CA ARG A 77 36.93 11.94 -27.63
C ARG A 77 36.57 10.87 -28.66
N ILE A 78 36.90 11.20 -29.91
CA ILE A 78 36.90 10.28 -31.04
C ILE A 78 38.09 9.34 -30.84
N GLY A 79 37.82 8.04 -30.74
CA GLY A 79 38.81 6.99 -30.69
C GLY A 79 38.24 5.72 -31.32
N THR A 80 38.74 5.38 -32.50
CA THR A 80 38.40 4.16 -33.24
C THR A 80 39.08 2.94 -32.63
N THR A 81 38.32 1.92 -32.21
CA THR A 81 38.76 0.50 -32.25
C THR A 81 37.60 -0.48 -32.07
N SER A 82 37.45 -1.34 -33.08
CA SER A 82 37.12 -2.78 -33.04
C SER A 82 35.88 -3.30 -32.29
N SER A 83 34.96 -3.83 -33.10
CA SER A 83 33.85 -4.73 -32.77
C SER A 83 34.19 -5.82 -31.75
N ARG A 84 33.48 -5.81 -30.61
CA ARG A 84 33.10 -7.01 -29.86
C ARG A 84 31.64 -6.88 -29.46
N ARG A 85 30.78 -7.72 -30.05
CA ARG A 85 29.37 -7.86 -29.68
C ARG A 85 29.30 -8.41 -28.25
N HIS A 86 29.24 -7.53 -27.25
CA HIS A 86 28.63 -7.87 -25.98
C HIS A 86 27.13 -7.69 -26.15
N SER A 87 26.37 -8.78 -26.06
CA SER A 87 24.92 -8.72 -25.92
C SER A 87 24.59 -7.99 -24.63
N ASP A 88 23.96 -6.83 -24.76
CA ASP A 88 23.50 -6.04 -23.62
C ASP A 88 22.43 -6.83 -22.85
N PRO A 89 22.65 -7.16 -21.55
CA PRO A 89 21.66 -7.87 -20.75
C PRO A 89 20.33 -7.13 -20.67
N LEU A 90 20.34 -5.79 -20.78
CA LEU A 90 19.13 -4.96 -20.75
C LEU A 90 18.29 -5.15 -22.02
N ALA A 91 18.92 -5.14 -23.19
CA ALA A 91 18.24 -5.34 -24.48
C ALA A 91 17.61 -6.74 -24.59
N ASN A 92 18.27 -7.77 -24.05
CA ASN A 92 17.70 -9.12 -23.99
C ASN A 92 16.52 -9.21 -23.02
N ASN A 93 16.52 -8.45 -21.93
CA ASN A 93 15.43 -8.43 -20.96
C ASN A 93 14.21 -7.68 -21.51
N GLU A 94 14.42 -6.53 -22.15
CA GLU A 94 13.38 -5.78 -22.85
C GLU A 94 12.72 -6.60 -23.95
N LYS A 95 13.51 -7.30 -24.77
CA LYS A 95 12.98 -8.14 -25.85
C LYS A 95 12.14 -9.31 -25.32
N LYS A 96 12.57 -9.93 -24.20
CA LYS A 96 11.85 -11.02 -23.53
C LYS A 96 10.57 -10.53 -22.84
N VAL A 97 10.58 -9.30 -22.31
CA VAL A 97 9.39 -8.62 -21.76
C VAL A 97 8.40 -8.32 -22.88
N LEU A 98 8.84 -7.73 -24.00
CA LEU A 98 8.01 -7.47 -25.19
C LEU A 98 7.38 -8.75 -25.76
N GLU A 99 8.15 -9.83 -25.93
CA GLU A 99 7.62 -11.14 -26.38
C GLU A 99 6.63 -11.76 -25.38
N SER A 100 6.81 -11.50 -24.07
CA SER A 100 5.85 -11.94 -23.05
C SER A 100 4.56 -11.12 -23.05
N LEU A 101 4.63 -9.83 -23.41
CA LEU A 101 3.51 -8.89 -23.46
C LEU A 101 2.64 -9.08 -24.69
N GLU A 102 3.22 -9.48 -25.83
CA GLU A 102 2.47 -9.92 -27.02
C GLU A 102 1.55 -11.12 -26.72
N ASN A 103 1.89 -11.92 -25.70
CA ASN A 103 1.10 -13.05 -25.21
C ASN A 103 0.14 -12.71 -24.05
N VAL A 104 0.14 -11.46 -23.56
CA VAL A 104 -0.81 -11.04 -22.52
C VAL A 104 -2.16 -10.76 -23.19
N LYS A 105 -3.07 -11.74 -23.11
CA LYS A 105 -4.45 -11.63 -23.61
C LYS A 105 -5.22 -10.43 -23.04
N PHE A 106 -4.82 -9.88 -21.88
CA PHE A 106 -5.51 -8.81 -21.17
C PHE A 106 -4.58 -7.63 -20.86
N LYS A 107 -4.73 -6.53 -21.60
CA LYS A 107 -3.90 -5.32 -21.42
C LYS A 107 -4.35 -4.43 -20.25
N ARG A 108 -5.62 -4.56 -19.82
CA ARG A 108 -6.23 -3.70 -18.79
C ARG A 108 -5.94 -4.19 -17.38
N ILE A 109 -5.34 -3.34 -16.56
CA ILE A 109 -5.00 -3.61 -15.16
C ILE A 109 -5.68 -2.57 -14.29
N ILE A 110 -6.52 -2.99 -13.35
CA ILE A 110 -7.20 -2.08 -12.42
C ILE A 110 -6.47 -2.12 -11.09
N LEU A 111 -6.02 -0.96 -10.63
CA LEU A 111 -5.23 -0.78 -9.42
C LEU A 111 -6.13 -0.21 -8.32
N ILE A 112 -6.27 -0.94 -7.22
CA ILE A 112 -7.12 -0.61 -6.08
C ILE A 112 -6.24 -0.39 -4.85
N HIS A 113 -6.32 0.82 -4.30
CA HIS A 113 -5.54 1.22 -3.13
C HIS A 113 -6.09 0.63 -1.82
N GLY A 114 -5.26 0.65 -0.77
CA GLY A 114 -5.64 0.29 0.59
C GLY A 114 -6.17 1.45 1.43
N GLU A 115 -6.23 1.22 2.74
CA GLU A 115 -6.72 2.15 3.75
C GLU A 115 -5.95 3.49 3.75
N GLY A 116 -6.70 4.59 3.77
CA GLY A 116 -6.19 5.95 3.79
C GLY A 116 -5.48 6.43 2.52
N PHE A 117 -5.21 5.55 1.56
CA PHE A 117 -4.64 5.89 0.26
C PHE A 117 -5.71 6.35 -0.75
N GLY A 118 -5.26 6.67 -1.96
CA GLY A 118 -6.06 6.92 -3.15
C GLY A 118 -5.31 6.43 -4.38
N ALA A 119 -5.88 6.59 -5.57
CA ALA A 119 -5.27 6.27 -6.86
C ALA A 119 -3.86 6.87 -7.02
N TRP A 120 -3.61 8.03 -6.40
CA TRP A 120 -2.32 8.72 -6.39
C TRP A 120 -1.15 7.86 -5.91
N CYS A 121 -1.38 6.84 -5.07
CA CYS A 121 -0.28 6.00 -4.58
C CYS A 121 0.36 5.15 -5.69
N TRP A 122 -0.37 4.90 -6.77
CA TRP A 122 0.06 4.07 -7.89
C TRP A 122 0.86 4.83 -8.95
N TYR A 123 1.17 6.11 -8.77
CA TYR A 123 1.74 6.94 -9.84
C TYR A 123 3.00 6.35 -10.51
N LYS A 124 3.91 5.73 -9.74
CA LYS A 124 5.11 5.06 -10.30
C LYS A 124 4.74 3.79 -11.06
N THR A 125 3.82 3.01 -10.51
CA THR A 125 3.36 1.75 -11.09
C THR A 125 2.62 2.01 -12.40
N ILE A 126 1.79 3.05 -12.47
CA ILE A 126 1.12 3.50 -13.69
C ILE A 126 2.15 3.79 -14.77
N ALA A 127 3.11 4.70 -14.49
CA ALA A 127 4.14 5.07 -15.46
C ALA A 127 4.90 3.85 -15.99
N GLN A 128 5.32 2.95 -15.11
CA GLN A 128 6.07 1.76 -15.52
C GLN A 128 5.22 0.76 -16.33
N LEU A 129 3.94 0.58 -16.00
CA LEU A 129 3.05 -0.31 -16.76
C LEU A 129 2.73 0.26 -18.15
N GLU A 130 2.54 1.58 -18.27
CA GLU A 130 2.32 2.26 -19.55
C GLU A 130 3.53 2.19 -20.47
N GLU A 131 4.76 2.31 -19.93
CA GLU A 131 6.01 2.19 -20.69
C GLU A 131 6.14 0.86 -21.43
N VAL A 132 5.51 -0.19 -20.92
CA VAL A 132 5.50 -1.52 -21.54
C VAL A 132 4.20 -1.82 -22.32
N GLY A 133 3.35 -0.81 -22.55
CA GLY A 133 2.14 -0.93 -23.36
C GLY A 133 0.95 -1.61 -22.68
N LEU A 134 0.97 -1.75 -21.34
CA LEU A 134 -0.20 -2.12 -20.56
C LEU A 134 -1.07 -0.88 -20.29
N GLN A 135 -2.33 -1.11 -19.92
CA GLN A 135 -3.33 -0.06 -19.70
C GLN A 135 -3.75 -0.08 -18.23
N PRO A 136 -2.96 0.52 -17.32
CA PRO A 136 -3.34 0.63 -15.92
C PRO A 136 -4.42 1.69 -15.72
N THR A 137 -5.44 1.36 -14.92
CA THR A 137 -6.44 2.30 -14.41
C THR A 137 -6.42 2.22 -12.89
N ALA A 138 -5.95 3.28 -12.24
CA ALA A 138 -6.05 3.40 -10.78
C ALA A 138 -7.36 4.10 -10.41
N LEU A 139 -8.14 3.50 -9.52
CA LEU A 139 -9.42 4.05 -9.07
C LEU A 139 -9.31 4.60 -7.66
N ASP A 140 -9.91 5.77 -7.42
CA ASP A 140 -10.23 6.20 -6.07
C ASP A 140 -11.49 5.47 -5.61
N LEU A 141 -11.42 4.80 -4.46
CA LEU A 141 -12.59 4.23 -3.79
C LEU A 141 -13.43 5.37 -3.18
N THR A 142 -14.71 5.09 -2.88
CA THR A 142 -15.63 6.12 -2.36
C THR A 142 -15.07 6.75 -1.08
N GLY A 143 -15.03 8.08 -1.03
CA GLY A 143 -14.48 8.85 0.09
C GLY A 143 -12.95 8.80 0.22
N SER A 144 -12.22 8.35 -0.82
CA SER A 144 -10.77 8.24 -0.86
C SER A 144 -10.14 9.12 -1.94
N GLY A 145 -8.84 9.37 -1.85
CA GLY A 145 -8.13 10.24 -2.80
C GLY A 145 -8.86 11.56 -3.06
N ILE A 146 -9.22 11.83 -4.32
CA ILE A 146 -9.94 13.05 -4.72
C ILE A 146 -11.47 12.90 -4.76
N ASP A 147 -12.02 11.74 -4.37
CA ASP A 147 -13.47 11.54 -4.29
C ASP A 147 -14.10 12.45 -3.21
N LEU A 148 -15.12 13.21 -3.58
CA LEU A 148 -15.72 14.23 -2.71
C LEU A 148 -16.74 13.67 -1.71
N THR A 149 -17.03 12.37 -1.74
CA THR A 149 -17.95 11.75 -0.78
C THR A 149 -17.38 11.89 0.62
N ASP A 150 -18.24 12.25 1.58
CA ASP A 150 -17.86 12.23 2.98
C ASP A 150 -17.60 10.78 3.42
N THR A 151 -16.34 10.51 3.77
CA THR A 151 -15.88 9.19 4.21
C THR A 151 -16.69 8.69 5.41
N ASN A 152 -17.24 9.59 6.25
CA ASN A 152 -18.06 9.22 7.41
C ASN A 152 -19.44 8.64 7.06
N THR A 153 -19.88 8.78 5.81
CA THR A 153 -21.14 8.23 5.31
C THR A 153 -20.97 6.88 4.61
N VAL A 154 -19.73 6.42 4.41
CA VAL A 154 -19.45 5.13 3.78
C VAL A 154 -19.52 4.04 4.82
N THR A 155 -20.59 3.24 4.78
CA THR A 155 -20.93 2.28 5.83
C THR A 155 -20.76 0.83 5.41
N THR A 156 -20.75 0.56 4.11
CA THR A 156 -20.64 -0.80 3.57
C THR A 156 -19.50 -0.95 2.57
N LEU A 157 -18.99 -2.16 2.43
CA LEU A 157 -17.98 -2.52 1.45
C LEU A 157 -18.49 -2.32 0.01
N ALA A 158 -19.78 -2.51 -0.23
CA ALA A 158 -20.42 -2.23 -1.52
C ALA A 158 -20.34 -0.73 -1.87
N GLU A 159 -20.68 0.16 -0.92
CA GLU A 159 -20.56 1.61 -1.09
C GLU A 159 -19.11 2.02 -1.32
N TYR A 160 -18.18 1.46 -0.55
CA TYR A 160 -16.76 1.76 -0.68
C TYR A 160 -16.19 1.31 -2.03
N SER A 161 -16.59 0.11 -2.49
CA SER A 161 -16.15 -0.50 -3.75
C SER A 161 -16.88 0.04 -4.98
N LYS A 162 -17.87 0.93 -4.81
CA LYS A 162 -18.73 1.42 -5.89
C LYS A 162 -17.98 1.85 -7.16
N PRO A 163 -16.85 2.58 -7.10
CA PRO A 163 -16.10 2.96 -8.31
C PRO A 163 -15.57 1.75 -9.10
N LEU A 164 -15.10 0.70 -8.40
CA LEU A 164 -14.68 -0.55 -9.01
C LEU A 164 -15.88 -1.31 -9.61
N ILE A 165 -16.99 -1.38 -8.89
CA ILE A 165 -18.19 -2.08 -9.36
C ILE A 165 -18.74 -1.41 -10.62
N GLN A 166 -18.88 -0.09 -10.61
CA GLN A 166 -19.30 0.67 -11.79
C GLN A 166 -18.34 0.51 -12.96
N TYR A 167 -17.04 0.41 -12.71
CA TYR A 167 -16.07 0.12 -13.77
C TYR A 167 -16.33 -1.25 -14.40
N LEU A 168 -16.57 -2.28 -13.59
CA LEU A 168 -16.81 -3.65 -14.06
C LEU A 168 -18.17 -3.81 -14.75
N GLU A 169 -19.21 -3.15 -14.27
CA GLU A 169 -20.55 -3.12 -14.90
C GLU A 169 -20.50 -2.53 -16.31
N ASN A 170 -19.68 -1.50 -16.52
CA ASN A 170 -19.52 -0.84 -17.82
C ASN A 170 -18.51 -1.55 -18.75
N LEU A 171 -17.89 -2.64 -18.30
CA LEU A 171 -16.96 -3.41 -19.12
C LEU A 171 -17.75 -4.29 -20.11
N PRO A 172 -17.36 -4.35 -21.40
CA PRO A 172 -17.99 -5.23 -22.38
C PRO A 172 -18.04 -6.70 -21.93
N GLU A 173 -19.03 -7.46 -22.41
CA GLU A 173 -19.25 -8.88 -22.02
C GLU A 173 -18.11 -9.81 -22.40
N ASP A 174 -17.39 -9.52 -23.47
CA ASP A 174 -16.27 -10.30 -23.98
C ASP A 174 -14.91 -9.87 -23.40
N GLU A 175 -14.89 -8.80 -22.61
CA GLU A 175 -13.67 -8.26 -22.01
C GLU A 175 -13.49 -8.70 -20.55
N LYS A 176 -12.22 -8.89 -20.16
CA LYS A 176 -11.84 -9.13 -18.76
C LYS A 176 -10.67 -8.25 -18.36
N VAL A 177 -10.56 -8.02 -17.05
CA VAL A 177 -9.47 -7.24 -16.46
C VAL A 177 -8.62 -8.06 -15.49
N ILE A 178 -7.42 -7.54 -15.23
CA ILE A 178 -6.58 -7.96 -14.11
C ILE A 178 -6.84 -6.97 -12.97
N LEU A 179 -7.20 -7.46 -11.78
CA LEU A 179 -7.30 -6.62 -10.58
C LEU A 179 -6.03 -6.73 -9.75
N VAL A 180 -5.54 -5.61 -9.22
CA VAL A 180 -4.47 -5.56 -8.23
C VAL A 180 -4.98 -4.75 -7.04
N GLY A 181 -5.11 -5.38 -5.88
CA GLY A 181 -5.59 -4.75 -4.65
C GLY A 181 -4.49 -4.71 -3.61
N HIS A 182 -4.22 -3.53 -3.07
CA HIS A 182 -3.26 -3.32 -1.99
C HIS A 182 -3.96 -3.29 -0.63
N SER A 183 -3.38 -3.94 0.39
CA SER A 183 -3.87 -3.87 1.78
C SER A 183 -5.38 -4.18 1.87
N SER A 184 -6.18 -3.33 2.51
CA SER A 184 -7.64 -3.49 2.60
C SER A 184 -8.37 -3.43 1.25
N GLY A 185 -7.74 -2.94 0.18
CA GLY A 185 -8.24 -3.05 -1.19
C GLY A 185 -8.41 -4.51 -1.65
N GLY A 186 -7.76 -5.47 -0.96
CA GLY A 186 -8.02 -6.89 -1.13
C GLY A 186 -9.48 -7.28 -0.85
N ALA A 187 -10.15 -6.62 0.10
CA ALA A 187 -11.56 -6.87 0.38
C ALA A 187 -12.44 -6.47 -0.81
N CYS A 188 -12.15 -5.34 -1.45
CA CYS A 188 -12.82 -4.89 -2.67
C CYS A 188 -12.62 -5.88 -3.84
N LEU A 189 -11.44 -6.48 -3.94
CA LEU A 189 -11.16 -7.56 -4.91
C LEU A 189 -12.00 -8.80 -4.63
N SER A 190 -12.07 -9.25 -3.36
CA SER A 190 -12.90 -10.40 -2.98
C SER A 190 -14.38 -10.14 -3.26
N TYR A 191 -14.87 -8.94 -2.96
CA TYR A 191 -16.22 -8.53 -3.28
C TYR A 191 -16.47 -8.51 -4.79
N ALA A 192 -15.56 -7.92 -5.58
CA ALA A 192 -15.68 -7.92 -7.04
C ALA A 192 -15.64 -9.34 -7.65
N LEU A 193 -14.83 -10.26 -7.11
CA LEU A 193 -14.80 -11.66 -7.54
C LEU A 193 -16.10 -12.42 -7.23
N GLU A 194 -16.79 -12.07 -6.14
CA GLU A 194 -18.08 -12.65 -5.82
C GLU A 194 -19.21 -12.14 -6.73
N HIS A 195 -19.12 -10.89 -7.18
CA HIS A 195 -20.20 -10.26 -7.94
C HIS A 195 -20.00 -10.28 -9.47
N PHE A 196 -18.75 -10.24 -9.94
CA PHE A 196 -18.37 -10.15 -11.35
C PHE A 196 -17.25 -11.14 -11.74
N PRO A 197 -17.33 -12.44 -11.35
CA PRO A 197 -16.27 -13.42 -11.63
C PRO A 197 -15.97 -13.55 -13.13
N GLU A 198 -16.95 -13.36 -14.00
CA GLU A 198 -16.82 -13.45 -15.44
C GLU A 198 -15.99 -12.31 -16.05
N LYS A 199 -15.99 -11.11 -15.44
CA LYS A 199 -15.24 -9.92 -15.89
C LYS A 199 -13.79 -9.90 -15.40
N ILE A 200 -13.40 -10.81 -14.52
CA ILE A 200 -12.08 -10.80 -13.87
C ILE A 200 -11.26 -11.99 -14.39
N SER A 201 -10.12 -11.70 -15.04
CA SER A 201 -9.20 -12.75 -15.50
C SER A 201 -8.35 -13.30 -14.35
N LYS A 202 -7.88 -12.41 -13.47
CA LYS A 202 -7.12 -12.75 -12.26
C LYS A 202 -7.16 -11.60 -11.27
N ALA A 203 -7.02 -11.92 -9.99
CA ALA A 203 -6.94 -10.97 -8.89
C ALA A 203 -5.62 -11.13 -8.15
N ILE A 204 -4.88 -10.04 -7.98
CA ILE A 204 -3.56 -10.00 -7.37
C ILE A 204 -3.68 -9.23 -6.05
N PHE A 205 -3.48 -9.94 -4.95
CA PHE A 205 -3.51 -9.42 -3.59
C PHE A 205 -2.09 -8.99 -3.20
N LEU A 206 -1.84 -7.68 -3.19
CA LEU A 206 -0.54 -7.08 -2.87
C LEU A 206 -0.51 -6.72 -1.38
N CYS A 207 0.17 -7.55 -0.57
CA CYS A 207 0.17 -7.46 0.90
C CYS A 207 -1.22 -7.12 1.47
N ALA A 208 -2.23 -7.82 0.95
CA ALA A 208 -3.63 -7.44 1.05
C ALA A 208 -4.46 -8.38 1.93
N THR A 209 -5.64 -7.90 2.34
CA THR A 209 -6.62 -8.66 3.10
C THR A 209 -7.32 -9.70 2.21
N MET A 210 -6.71 -10.88 2.06
CA MET A 210 -7.28 -12.00 1.28
C MET A 210 -8.14 -12.91 2.18
N VAL A 211 -9.30 -12.39 2.56
CA VAL A 211 -10.20 -13.03 3.54
C VAL A 211 -10.92 -14.27 3.00
N SER A 212 -11.32 -15.15 3.93
CA SER A 212 -12.24 -16.27 3.69
C SER A 212 -13.70 -15.85 3.91
N ASN A 213 -14.64 -16.71 3.49
CA ASN A 213 -16.07 -16.49 3.73
C ASN A 213 -16.38 -16.25 5.22
N GLY A 214 -17.19 -15.23 5.51
CA GLY A 214 -17.64 -14.87 6.85
C GLY A 214 -16.64 -14.05 7.68
N GLN A 215 -15.42 -13.83 7.16
CA GLN A 215 -14.42 -12.99 7.82
C GLN A 215 -14.59 -11.51 7.45
N ARG A 216 -14.16 -10.64 8.36
CA ARG A 216 -14.03 -9.19 8.13
C ARG A 216 -12.63 -8.88 7.60
N PRO A 217 -12.44 -7.83 6.78
CA PRO A 217 -11.12 -7.32 6.45
C PRO A 217 -10.29 -6.99 7.69
N PHE A 218 -10.94 -6.47 8.75
CA PHE A 218 -10.29 -6.17 10.03
C PHE A 218 -9.67 -7.40 10.71
N ASP A 219 -10.28 -8.58 10.58
CA ASP A 219 -9.86 -9.78 11.31
C ASP A 219 -8.42 -10.21 10.93
N VAL A 220 -7.96 -9.78 9.76
CA VAL A 220 -6.59 -9.99 9.28
C VAL A 220 -5.56 -9.30 10.17
N PHE A 221 -5.90 -8.14 10.75
CA PHE A 221 -5.01 -7.34 11.60
C PHE A 221 -5.18 -7.64 13.09
N ALA A 222 -5.87 -8.73 13.45
CA ALA A 222 -6.21 -9.01 14.84
C ALA A 222 -4.99 -9.30 15.73
N GLU A 223 -3.89 -9.78 15.14
CA GLU A 223 -2.64 -10.02 15.87
C GLU A 223 -1.92 -8.70 16.19
N GLU A 224 -1.98 -7.72 15.29
CA GLU A 224 -1.36 -6.41 15.43
C GLU A 224 -2.22 -5.41 16.23
N LEU A 225 -3.55 -5.40 16.01
CA LEU A 225 -4.48 -4.40 16.53
C LEU A 225 -5.43 -4.92 17.62
N GLY A 226 -5.39 -6.22 17.91
CA GLY A 226 -6.36 -6.90 18.77
C GLY A 226 -7.68 -7.20 18.07
N SER A 227 -8.62 -7.84 18.76
CA SER A 227 -9.94 -8.14 18.17
C SER A 227 -10.68 -6.87 17.76
N ALA A 228 -11.57 -6.97 16.77
CA ALA A 228 -12.42 -5.87 16.32
C ALA A 228 -13.15 -5.21 17.51
N GLU A 229 -13.69 -6.02 18.41
CA GLU A 229 -14.44 -5.54 19.56
C GLU A 229 -13.55 -4.75 20.53
N ARG A 230 -12.31 -5.21 20.76
CA ARG A 230 -11.34 -4.50 21.60
C ARG A 230 -10.89 -3.19 20.94
N PHE A 231 -10.58 -3.23 19.65
CA PHE A 231 -10.19 -2.05 18.89
C PHE A 231 -11.30 -0.98 18.94
N MET A 232 -12.56 -1.38 18.74
CA MET A 232 -13.71 -0.48 18.81
C MET A 232 -13.93 0.18 20.18
N GLN A 233 -13.49 -0.47 21.27
CA GLN A 233 -13.67 0.03 22.63
C GLN A 233 -12.47 0.86 23.13
N GLU A 234 -11.25 0.46 22.76
CA GLU A 234 -10.03 0.98 23.36
C GLU A 234 -9.25 1.92 22.43
N SER A 235 -9.46 1.84 21.12
CA SER A 235 -8.64 2.57 20.15
C SER A 235 -8.82 4.08 20.24
N GLN A 236 -7.71 4.79 20.39
CA GLN A 236 -7.66 6.26 20.34
C GLN A 236 -7.67 6.81 18.90
N PHE A 237 -7.57 5.94 17.89
CA PHE A 237 -7.50 6.33 16.48
C PHE A 237 -8.87 6.42 15.82
N LEU A 238 -9.93 6.14 16.58
CA LEU A 238 -11.31 6.14 16.10
C LEU A 238 -11.83 7.57 15.90
N ILE A 239 -12.44 7.79 14.75
CA ILE A 239 -13.07 9.05 14.36
C ILE A 239 -14.57 8.91 14.53
N HIS A 240 -15.15 9.83 15.30
CA HIS A 240 -16.59 9.91 15.56
C HIS A 240 -17.20 11.03 14.71
N GLY A 241 -17.19 10.86 13.38
CA GLY A 241 -17.57 11.89 12.42
C GLY A 241 -19.02 12.35 12.54
N ASN A 242 -19.90 11.47 13.02
CA ASN A 242 -21.32 11.75 13.21
C ASN A 242 -21.69 12.19 14.64
N GLY A 243 -20.70 12.50 15.47
CA GLY A 243 -20.85 12.92 16.88
C GLY A 243 -20.33 11.86 17.86
N LYS A 244 -19.84 12.31 19.04
CA LYS A 244 -19.18 11.45 20.04
C LYS A 244 -20.07 10.38 20.67
N ASP A 245 -21.39 10.61 20.67
CA ASP A 245 -22.38 9.68 21.24
C ASP A 245 -22.85 8.61 20.22
N LYS A 246 -22.36 8.67 18.97
CA LYS A 246 -22.65 7.70 17.92
C LYS A 246 -21.46 6.77 17.71
N PRO A 247 -21.66 5.60 17.08
CA PRO A 247 -20.54 4.73 16.71
C PRO A 247 -19.47 5.45 15.87
N PRO A 248 -18.19 5.08 16.00
CA PRO A 248 -17.14 5.64 15.18
C PRO A 248 -17.38 5.30 13.70
N THR A 249 -17.09 6.26 12.84
CA THR A 249 -17.33 6.22 11.39
C THR A 249 -16.08 5.86 10.61
N GLY A 250 -14.90 6.13 11.18
CA GLY A 250 -13.62 5.88 10.55
C GLY A 250 -12.49 5.75 11.55
N PHE A 251 -11.29 5.58 11.03
CA PHE A 251 -10.07 5.65 11.83
C PHE A 251 -8.92 6.23 11.01
N MET A 252 -7.94 6.80 11.71
CA MET A 252 -6.69 7.25 11.10
C MET A 252 -5.57 7.18 12.14
N PHE A 253 -4.47 6.51 11.79
CA PHE A 253 -3.31 6.48 12.66
C PHE A 253 -2.62 7.85 12.70
N GLU A 254 -1.94 8.12 13.80
CA GLU A 254 -1.08 9.31 13.90
C GLU A 254 0.09 9.25 12.92
N ASN A 255 0.54 10.41 12.44
CA ASN A 255 1.59 10.52 11.42
C ASN A 255 2.88 9.74 11.77
N GLN A 256 3.30 9.73 13.04
CA GLN A 256 4.50 9.00 13.45
C GLN A 256 4.29 7.48 13.34
N LEU A 257 3.11 7.01 13.72
CA LEU A 257 2.75 5.60 13.62
C LEU A 257 2.62 5.17 12.16
N MET A 258 1.96 5.96 11.31
CA MET A 258 1.87 5.71 9.87
C MET A 258 3.26 5.58 9.22
N LYS A 259 4.21 6.46 9.57
CA LYS A 259 5.60 6.35 9.09
C LYS A 259 6.27 5.03 9.49
N GLY A 260 6.04 4.57 10.71
CA GLY A 260 6.62 3.33 11.22
C GLY A 260 5.99 2.07 10.61
N LEU A 261 4.68 2.08 10.37
CA LEU A 261 3.91 0.94 9.87
C LEU A 261 3.97 0.81 8.35
N TYR A 262 3.75 1.92 7.63
CA TYR A 262 3.56 1.87 6.17
C TYR A 262 4.83 2.17 5.37
N PHE A 263 5.75 2.96 5.94
CA PHE A 263 6.79 3.66 5.18
C PHE A 263 8.21 3.42 5.72
N ASN A 264 8.47 2.29 6.37
CA ASN A 264 9.79 2.00 6.97
C ASN A 264 10.91 1.77 5.94
N GLN A 265 10.58 1.55 4.66
CA GLN A 265 11.55 1.41 3.56
C GLN A 265 11.30 2.42 2.42
N SER A 266 10.26 3.24 2.52
CA SER A 266 9.83 4.16 1.47
C SER A 266 10.71 5.42 1.41
N PRO A 267 10.99 5.95 0.19
CA PRO A 267 11.75 7.19 0.05
C PRO A 267 11.03 8.38 0.69
N THR A 268 11.79 9.29 1.31
CA THR A 268 11.24 10.44 2.05
C THR A 268 10.31 11.34 1.23
N LYS A 269 10.56 11.48 -0.08
CA LYS A 269 9.68 12.23 -1.00
C LYS A 269 8.29 11.60 -1.13
N ASP A 270 8.21 10.27 -1.16
CA ASP A 270 6.95 9.55 -1.28
C ASP A 270 6.21 9.56 0.07
N VAL A 271 6.95 9.50 1.18
CA VAL A 271 6.39 9.72 2.51
C VAL A 271 5.79 11.13 2.63
N ALA A 272 6.49 12.17 2.13
CA ALA A 272 5.97 13.54 2.14
C ALA A 272 4.67 13.67 1.34
N LEU A 273 4.60 13.06 0.14
CA LEU A 273 3.37 12.96 -0.65
C LEU A 273 2.26 12.26 0.14
N ALA A 274 2.54 11.11 0.75
CA ALA A 274 1.55 10.37 1.51
C ALA A 274 0.99 11.18 2.69
N MET A 275 1.85 11.88 3.44
CA MET A 275 1.41 12.68 4.59
C MET A 275 0.48 13.85 4.24
N VAL A 276 0.47 14.32 2.98
CA VAL A 276 -0.45 15.38 2.52
C VAL A 276 -1.65 14.86 1.74
N SER A 277 -1.63 13.59 1.33
CA SER A 277 -2.66 13.00 0.48
C SER A 277 -3.53 11.95 1.18
N MET A 278 -3.05 11.38 2.28
CA MET A 278 -3.81 10.36 3.01
C MET A 278 -5.03 10.95 3.71
N ARG A 279 -6.11 10.15 3.75
CA ARG A 279 -7.40 10.50 4.36
C ARG A 279 -7.77 9.49 5.44
N PRO A 280 -8.74 9.82 6.33
CA PRO A 280 -9.36 8.82 7.20
C PRO A 280 -9.90 7.62 6.42
N THR A 281 -9.85 6.44 7.03
CA THR A 281 -10.41 5.21 6.45
C THR A 281 -11.82 4.98 6.98
N PRO A 282 -12.82 4.68 6.13
CA PRO A 282 -14.16 4.34 6.60
C PRO A 282 -14.15 3.00 7.32
N LEU A 283 -14.73 2.94 8.51
CA LEU A 283 -14.65 1.76 9.38
C LEU A 283 -15.65 0.68 8.99
N GLY A 284 -16.83 1.08 8.49
CA GLY A 284 -17.90 0.17 8.07
C GLY A 284 -17.43 -0.93 7.12
N PRO A 285 -16.84 -0.57 5.95
CA PRO A 285 -16.29 -1.54 4.98
C PRO A 285 -15.28 -2.52 5.57
N ILE A 286 -14.49 -2.08 6.55
CA ILE A 286 -13.42 -2.86 7.17
C ILE A 286 -13.98 -3.84 8.23
N MET A 287 -15.12 -3.49 8.84
CA MET A 287 -15.80 -4.28 9.86
C MET A 287 -16.92 -5.19 9.31
N GLU A 288 -17.25 -5.05 8.02
CA GLU A 288 -18.26 -5.85 7.36
C GLU A 288 -17.76 -7.28 7.10
N LYS A 289 -18.60 -8.27 7.37
CA LYS A 289 -18.30 -9.67 7.04
C LYS A 289 -18.60 -9.92 5.56
N LEU A 290 -17.64 -10.46 4.83
CA LEU A 290 -17.87 -10.82 3.43
C LEU A 290 -18.61 -12.15 3.33
N SER A 291 -19.60 -12.22 2.44
CA SER A 291 -20.24 -13.47 2.02
C SER A 291 -19.61 -13.91 0.71
N LEU A 292 -18.80 -14.97 0.74
CA LEU A 292 -18.02 -15.46 -0.40
C LEU A 292 -18.39 -16.91 -0.69
N SER A 293 -18.71 -17.21 -1.95
CA SER A 293 -19.13 -18.54 -2.38
C SER A 293 -17.96 -19.33 -3.00
N PRO A 294 -17.95 -20.66 -2.83
CA PRO A 294 -17.01 -21.52 -3.56
C PRO A 294 -17.15 -21.39 -5.08
N GLU A 295 -18.36 -21.19 -5.60
CA GLU A 295 -18.66 -21.19 -7.03
C GLU A 295 -18.17 -19.92 -7.74
N LYS A 296 -18.13 -18.78 -7.04
CA LYS A 296 -17.70 -17.49 -7.60
C LYS A 296 -16.33 -17.10 -7.08
N TYR A 297 -16.24 -16.53 -5.88
CA TYR A 297 -14.96 -16.15 -5.30
C TYR A 297 -13.95 -17.31 -5.25
N GLY A 298 -14.42 -18.51 -4.89
CA GLY A 298 -13.59 -19.70 -4.77
C GLY A 298 -12.94 -20.14 -6.09
N THR A 299 -13.64 -20.00 -7.23
CA THR A 299 -13.13 -20.33 -8.58
C THR A 299 -12.29 -19.21 -9.20
N GLY A 300 -12.34 -18.00 -8.63
CA GLY A 300 -11.52 -16.86 -9.04
C GLY A 300 -10.03 -17.16 -9.00
N ARG A 301 -9.29 -16.76 -10.06
CA ARG A 301 -7.84 -16.98 -10.14
C ARG A 301 -7.09 -15.94 -9.31
N ARG A 302 -6.89 -16.25 -8.03
CA ARG A 302 -6.23 -15.38 -7.04
C ARG A 302 -4.73 -15.62 -7.02
N PHE A 303 -3.96 -14.56 -6.84
CA PHE A 303 -2.52 -14.62 -6.55
C PHE A 303 -2.17 -13.65 -5.44
N TYR A 304 -1.08 -13.91 -4.73
CA TYR A 304 -0.63 -13.08 -3.62
C TYR A 304 0.81 -12.59 -3.83
N ILE A 305 1.08 -11.33 -3.48
CA ILE A 305 2.43 -10.76 -3.44
C ILE A 305 2.71 -10.36 -2.00
N GLN A 306 3.68 -11.04 -1.37
CA GLN A 306 4.10 -10.78 0.00
C GLN A 306 5.21 -9.72 0.06
N THR A 307 5.17 -8.88 1.09
CA THR A 307 6.16 -7.84 1.40
C THR A 307 6.90 -8.23 2.68
N LEU A 308 8.22 -8.43 2.60
CA LEU A 308 8.96 -9.11 3.67
C LEU A 308 9.43 -8.19 4.81
N ASP A 309 9.38 -6.87 4.62
CA ASP A 309 9.71 -5.87 5.66
C ASP A 309 8.45 -5.08 6.09
N ASP A 310 7.28 -5.66 5.86
CA ASP A 310 5.98 -5.07 6.20
C ASP A 310 5.77 -5.05 7.72
N ARG A 311 5.44 -3.87 8.24
CA ARG A 311 5.18 -3.64 9.66
C ARG A 311 3.72 -3.37 9.97
N ALA A 312 2.87 -3.23 8.95
CA ALA A 312 1.43 -3.06 9.10
C ALA A 312 0.71 -4.41 9.01
N LEU A 313 1.11 -5.24 8.05
CA LEU A 313 0.66 -6.61 7.90
C LEU A 313 1.88 -7.53 7.91
N SER A 314 2.21 -8.09 9.07
CA SER A 314 3.49 -8.80 9.23
C SER A 314 3.63 -9.98 8.25
N PRO A 315 4.86 -10.35 7.82
CA PRO A 315 5.06 -11.47 6.90
C PRO A 315 4.47 -12.79 7.40
N ASP A 316 4.46 -13.02 8.73
CA ASP A 316 3.86 -14.19 9.35
C ASP A 316 2.34 -14.22 9.19
N VAL A 317 1.67 -13.07 9.35
CA VAL A 317 0.24 -12.94 9.07
C VAL A 317 -0.04 -13.13 7.58
N GLN A 318 0.77 -12.56 6.69
CA GLN A 318 0.62 -12.77 5.25
C GLN A 318 0.75 -14.26 4.88
N GLU A 319 1.70 -14.98 5.46
CA GLU A 319 1.88 -16.43 5.26
C GLU A 319 0.70 -17.23 5.80
N LYS A 320 0.15 -16.84 6.95
CA LYS A 320 -1.06 -17.43 7.52
C LYS A 320 -2.26 -17.28 6.58
N LEU A 321 -2.49 -16.08 6.02
CA LEU A 321 -3.58 -15.85 5.05
C LEU A 321 -3.46 -16.75 3.83
N VAL A 322 -2.26 -16.85 3.25
CA VAL A 322 -1.98 -17.70 2.10
C VAL A 322 -2.18 -19.18 2.43
N ARG A 323 -1.85 -19.62 3.65
CA ARG A 323 -2.05 -21.00 4.08
C ARG A 323 -3.52 -21.35 4.30
N GLU A 324 -4.29 -20.43 4.91
CA GLU A 324 -5.70 -20.64 5.27
C GLU A 324 -6.63 -20.47 4.06
N ASN A 325 -6.25 -19.63 3.10
CA ASN A 325 -6.98 -19.42 1.85
C ASN A 325 -6.01 -19.48 0.64
N PRO A 326 -5.62 -20.68 0.19
CA PRO A 326 -4.58 -20.85 -0.83
C PRO A 326 -4.89 -20.14 -2.17
N PRO A 327 -3.99 -19.27 -2.65
CA PRO A 327 -4.07 -18.69 -3.99
C PRO A 327 -3.39 -19.60 -5.03
N ALA A 328 -3.59 -19.31 -6.31
CA ALA A 328 -2.95 -20.03 -7.42
C ALA A 328 -1.42 -19.80 -7.51
N GLY A 329 -0.90 -18.77 -6.85
CA GLY A 329 0.53 -18.51 -6.79
C GLY A 329 0.87 -17.39 -5.81
N VAL A 330 2.11 -17.43 -5.32
CA VAL A 330 2.64 -16.50 -4.31
C VAL A 330 3.99 -15.96 -4.79
N PHE A 331 4.14 -14.64 -4.74
CA PHE A 331 5.38 -13.92 -5.03
C PHE A 331 5.85 -13.20 -3.77
N LYS A 332 7.14 -12.89 -3.68
CA LYS A 332 7.75 -12.23 -2.52
C LYS A 332 8.58 -11.03 -2.98
N ILE A 333 8.47 -9.90 -2.30
CA ILE A 333 9.30 -8.71 -2.49
C ILE A 333 10.12 -8.47 -1.22
N LYS A 334 11.42 -8.78 -1.29
CA LYS A 334 12.37 -8.55 -0.20
C LYS A 334 12.67 -7.07 -0.03
N GLY A 335 12.75 -6.60 1.21
CA GLY A 335 13.05 -5.20 1.51
C GLY A 335 11.92 -4.23 1.16
N SER A 336 10.72 -4.73 0.86
CA SER A 336 9.53 -3.90 0.70
C SER A 336 8.83 -3.74 2.03
N ASP A 337 8.52 -2.50 2.38
CA ASP A 337 7.53 -2.19 3.41
C ASP A 337 6.11 -2.48 2.91
N HIS A 338 5.11 -2.01 3.65
CA HIS A 338 3.70 -2.12 3.30
C HIS A 338 3.34 -1.42 1.98
N CYS A 339 4.21 -0.53 1.46
CA CYS A 339 3.97 0.29 0.27
C CYS A 339 4.95 -0.07 -0.86
N PRO A 340 4.87 -1.27 -1.46
CA PRO A 340 5.78 -1.71 -2.52
C PRO A 340 5.79 -0.80 -3.75
N PHE A 341 4.70 -0.09 -4.02
CA PHE A 341 4.63 0.94 -5.07
C PHE A 341 5.54 2.17 -4.78
N PHE A 342 5.99 2.36 -3.54
CA PHE A 342 6.96 3.39 -3.16
C PHE A 342 8.34 2.83 -2.87
N SER A 343 8.45 1.81 -2.02
CA SER A 343 9.72 1.26 -1.53
C SER A 343 10.42 0.37 -2.56
N LYS A 344 9.67 -0.41 -3.34
CA LYS A 344 10.20 -1.37 -4.33
C LYS A 344 9.44 -1.36 -5.67
N PRO A 345 9.26 -0.20 -6.32
CA PRO A 345 8.42 -0.09 -7.52
C PRO A 345 8.92 -0.95 -8.68
N GLN A 346 10.24 -1.06 -8.88
CA GLN A 346 10.81 -1.89 -9.95
C GLN A 346 10.54 -3.39 -9.74
N SER A 347 10.64 -3.88 -8.50
CA SER A 347 10.33 -5.28 -8.17
C SER A 347 8.85 -5.58 -8.36
N LEU A 348 7.98 -4.66 -7.90
CA LEU A 348 6.55 -4.76 -8.13
C LEU A 348 6.22 -4.78 -9.62
N HIS A 349 6.77 -3.84 -10.39
CA HIS A 349 6.58 -3.78 -11.85
C HIS A 349 7.03 -5.07 -12.53
N LYS A 350 8.23 -5.57 -12.21
CA LYS A 350 8.73 -6.84 -12.75
C LYS A 350 7.74 -7.98 -12.49
N ILE A 351 7.19 -8.08 -11.28
CA ILE A 351 6.20 -9.11 -10.94
C ILE A 351 4.91 -8.91 -11.75
N LEU A 352 4.39 -7.69 -11.87
CA LEU A 352 3.16 -7.40 -12.63
C LEU A 352 3.32 -7.63 -14.15
N THR A 353 4.52 -7.47 -14.71
CA THR A 353 4.78 -7.63 -16.14
C THR A 353 5.29 -9.01 -16.55
N THR A 354 6.09 -9.68 -15.70
CA THR A 354 6.54 -11.04 -16.03
C THR A 354 5.37 -12.00 -15.95
N GLY A 355 5.03 -12.62 -17.08
CA GLY A 355 3.91 -13.56 -17.27
C GLY A 355 3.93 -14.85 -16.42
N GLY A 356 4.64 -14.89 -15.29
CA GLY A 356 4.62 -15.98 -14.29
C GLY A 356 3.22 -16.23 -13.70
N TRP A 357 2.27 -15.33 -13.96
CA TRP A 357 0.84 -15.53 -13.72
C TRP A 357 0.19 -16.59 -14.62
N SER A 358 0.93 -17.20 -15.54
CA SER A 358 0.48 -18.29 -16.42
C SER A 358 0.98 -19.66 -15.95
N LEU A 359 0.85 -19.98 -14.66
CA LEU A 359 1.04 -21.35 -14.19
C LEU A 359 -0.18 -22.20 -14.58
N HIS A 360 -0.13 -22.78 -15.78
CA HIS A 360 -0.66 -24.11 -16.07
C HIS A 360 0.45 -25.11 -15.79
N SER A 361 0.75 -25.33 -14.52
CA SER A 361 1.51 -26.49 -14.03
C SER A 361 1.54 -26.40 -12.51
N CYS A 362 0.82 -27.31 -11.86
CA CYS A 362 1.34 -27.93 -10.66
C CYS A 362 2.80 -28.34 -10.95
N ASP A 363 3.72 -28.14 -10.02
CA ASP A 363 5.13 -28.59 -10.06
C ASP A 363 6.22 -27.55 -10.43
N ARG A 364 6.14 -26.30 -9.94
CA ARG A 364 7.38 -25.54 -9.66
C ARG A 364 7.33 -24.81 -8.31
N PRO A 365 8.30 -25.01 -7.41
CA PRO A 365 8.37 -24.29 -6.16
C PRO A 365 8.77 -22.83 -6.40
N PHE A 366 8.07 -21.91 -5.74
CA PHE A 366 8.48 -20.55 -5.37
C PHE A 366 9.43 -19.83 -6.35
N LEU A 367 8.89 -18.95 -7.19
CA LEU A 367 9.71 -17.98 -7.91
C LEU A 367 10.26 -16.95 -6.92
N TYR A 368 11.45 -17.21 -6.39
CA TYR A 368 12.29 -16.23 -5.73
C TYR A 368 12.79 -15.24 -6.78
N VAL A 369 12.40 -13.96 -6.66
CA VAL A 369 13.05 -12.88 -7.39
C VAL A 369 14.05 -12.22 -6.45
N GLU A 370 15.27 -12.76 -6.40
CA GLU A 370 16.41 -12.13 -5.74
C GLU A 370 17.05 -11.09 -6.68
N HIS A 371 17.09 -9.83 -6.27
CA HIS A 371 18.14 -8.86 -6.66
C HIS A 371 18.40 -7.90 -5.50
#